data_AF-A0A931K5B8-F1
#
_entry.id   AF-A0A931K5B8-F1
#
_cell.length_a   1.000
_cell.length_b   1.000
_cell.length_c   1.000
_cell.angle_alpha   90.00
_cell.angle_beta   90.00
_cell.angle_gamma   90.00
#
_symmetry.space_group_name_H-M   'P 1'
#
loop_
_entity.id
_entity.type
_entity.pdbx_description
1 polymer ?
#
loop_
_entity_poly.entity_id
_entity_poly.type
_entity_poly.pdbx_seq_one_letter_code
_entity_poly.pdbx_strand_id
1 'polypeptide(L)'
;MAVTTHPPERKRPRRTLSRGIIKGSLIGAVIGLIGAAVLVLSLGAVRPTEQLAVEAFLYLGFEAAFAGAIIGGLLAGLSRLRNTR
;
A
#
# COMPACT_ATOMS: atom_id res chain seq x y z
N MET A 1 -8.65 -41.26 -26.37
CA MET A 1 -8.94 -39.92 -25.83
C MET A 1 -8.07 -39.70 -24.62
N ALA A 2 -6.99 -38.92 -24.75
CA ALA A 2 -6.14 -38.57 -23.61
C ALA A 2 -6.81 -37.42 -22.85
N VAL A 3 -7.29 -37.70 -21.63
CA VAL A 3 -7.83 -36.69 -20.73
C VAL A 3 -6.66 -35.85 -20.22
N THR A 4 -6.44 -34.68 -20.82
CA THR A 4 -5.48 -33.70 -20.32
C THR A 4 -6.06 -33.06 -19.06
N THR A 5 -5.75 -33.64 -17.90
CA THR A 5 -6.00 -33.00 -16.61
C THR A 5 -5.06 -31.79 -16.50
N HIS A 6 -5.58 -30.59 -16.78
CA HIS A 6 -4.89 -29.35 -16.43
C HIS A 6 -4.65 -29.37 -14.90
N PRO A 7 -3.39 -29.32 -14.42
CA PRO A 7 -3.15 -29.24 -12.99
C PRO A 7 -3.79 -27.95 -12.45
N PRO A 8 -4.41 -27.98 -11.27
CA PRO A 8 -5.06 -26.80 -10.70
C PRO A 8 -4.04 -25.67 -10.64
N GLU A 9 -4.42 -24.53 -11.21
CA GLU A 9 -3.61 -23.33 -11.34
C GLU A 9 -3.23 -22.86 -9.92
N ARG A 10 -2.09 -23.35 -9.39
CA ARG A 10 -1.52 -22.88 -8.13
C ARG A 10 -1.20 -21.40 -8.33
N LYS A 11 -2.14 -20.51 -7.97
CA LYS A 11 -1.95 -19.05 -7.97
C LYS A 11 -0.55 -18.76 -7.43
N ARG A 12 0.34 -18.29 -8.31
CA ARG A 12 1.78 -18.20 -8.03
C ARG A 12 1.98 -17.49 -6.68
N PRO A 13 2.64 -18.11 -5.68
CA PRO A 13 2.74 -17.59 -4.31
C PRO A 13 3.23 -16.15 -4.19
N ARG A 14 4.02 -15.68 -5.16
CA ARG A 14 4.56 -14.32 -5.22
C ARG A 14 3.50 -13.27 -5.58
N ARG A 15 2.45 -13.63 -6.32
CA ARG A 15 1.42 -12.68 -6.81
C ARG A 15 0.46 -12.20 -5.72
N THR A 16 0.18 -13.01 -4.70
CA THR A 16 -0.73 -12.62 -3.61
C THR A 16 -0.03 -11.68 -2.63
N LEU A 17 1.23 -11.96 -2.32
CA LEU A 17 2.08 -11.11 -1.49
C LEU A 17 2.31 -9.74 -2.16
N SER A 18 2.72 -9.74 -3.44
CA SER A 18 2.96 -8.47 -4.16
C SER A 18 1.72 -7.61 -4.28
N ARG A 19 0.54 -8.21 -4.49
CA ARG A 19 -0.74 -7.48 -4.48
C ARG A 19 -1.04 -6.87 -3.11
N GLY A 20 -0.73 -7.58 -2.01
CA GLY A 20 -0.88 -7.05 -0.65
C GLY A 20 -0.01 -5.83 -0.41
N ILE A 21 1.27 -5.92 -0.79
CA ILE A 21 2.24 -4.82 -0.67
C ILE A 21 1.79 -3.62 -1.50
N ILE A 22 1.43 -3.82 -2.78
CA ILE A 22 0.99 -2.73 -3.67
C ILE A 22 -0.28 -2.05 -3.15
N LYS A 23 -1.29 -2.84 -2.74
CA LYS A 23 -2.53 -2.27 -2.19
C LYS A 23 -2.29 -1.53 -0.89
N GLY A 24 -1.51 -2.12 0.03
CA GLY A 24 -1.14 -1.48 1.28
C GLY A 24 -0.42 -0.17 1.05
N SER A 25 0.52 -0.14 0.10
CA SER A 25 1.27 1.05 -0.27
C SER A 25 0.38 2.16 -0.82
N LEU A 26 -0.53 1.84 -1.74
CA LEU A 26 -1.48 2.82 -2.30
C LEU A 26 -2.39 3.40 -1.23
N ILE A 27 -2.95 2.56 -0.35
CA ILE A 27 -3.80 3.01 0.75
C ILE A 27 -3.01 3.92 1.70
N GLY A 28 -1.79 3.50 2.08
CA GLY A 28 -0.89 4.29 2.90
C GLY A 28 -0.58 5.66 2.29
N ALA A 29 -0.23 5.69 1.01
CA ALA A 29 0.06 6.93 0.28
C ALA A 29 -1.11 7.91 0.30
N VAL A 30 -2.33 7.41 0.03
CA VAL A 30 -3.55 8.23 0.04
C VAL A 30 -3.82 8.79 1.44
N ILE A 31 -3.71 7.96 2.48
CA ILE A 31 -3.91 8.41 3.86
C ILE A 31 -2.85 9.44 4.26
N GLY A 32 -1.58 9.22 3.89
CA GLY A 32 -0.49 10.17 4.16
C GLY A 32 -0.68 11.52 3.47
N LEU A 33 -1.12 11.51 2.20
CA LEU A 33 -1.44 12.72 1.46
C LEU A 33 -2.63 13.48 2.06
N ILE A 34 -3.69 12.77 2.47
CA ILE A 34 -4.83 13.38 3.16
C ILE A 34 -4.39 13.98 4.49
N GLY A 35 -3.58 13.27 5.28
CA GLY A 35 -3.04 13.76 6.54
C GLY A 35 -2.18 15.02 6.35
N ALA A 36 -1.33 15.04 5.32
CA ALA A 36 -0.55 16.21 4.97
C ALA A 36 -1.43 17.39 4.55
N ALA A 37 -2.49 17.13 3.76
CA ALA A 37 -3.43 18.17 3.35
C ALA A 37 -4.11 18.82 4.56
N VAL A 38 -4.58 17.98 5.49
CA VAL A 38 -5.20 18.43 6.73
C VAL A 38 -4.22 19.26 7.55
N LEU A 39 -2.96 18.83 7.68
CA LEU A 39 -1.91 19.57 8.39
C LEU A 39 -1.64 20.94 7.76
N VAL A 40 -1.42 20.98 6.45
CA VAL A 40 -1.16 22.23 5.71
C VAL A 40 -2.33 23.21 5.85
N LEU A 41 -3.56 22.72 5.70
CA LEU A 41 -4.76 23.55 5.85
C LEU A 41 -5.00 24.01 7.29
N SER A 42 -4.76 23.14 8.28
CA SER A 42 -5.03 23.44 9.69
C SER A 42 -4.00 24.39 10.29
N LEU A 43 -2.73 24.27 9.89
CA LEU A 43 -1.67 25.15 10.39
C LEU A 43 -1.80 26.57 9.83
N GLY A 44 -2.44 26.76 8.67
CA GLY A 44 -2.70 28.07 8.06
C GLY A 44 -1.44 28.89 7.72
N ALA A 45 -0.26 28.36 8.02
CA ALA A 45 1.02 29.05 7.96
C ALA A 45 1.69 28.97 6.58
N VAL A 46 1.25 28.05 5.72
CA VAL A 46 1.90 27.74 4.45
C VAL A 46 0.84 27.55 3.38
N ARG A 47 0.99 28.21 2.22
CA ARG A 47 0.07 27.99 1.11
C ARG A 47 0.31 26.60 0.50
N PRO A 48 -0.73 25.91 -0.02
CA PRO A 48 -0.57 24.58 -0.62
C PRO A 48 0.40 24.52 -1.80
N THR A 49 0.63 25.66 -2.45
CA THR A 49 1.52 25.82 -3.60
C THR A 49 2.95 26.18 -3.21
N GLU A 50 3.22 26.44 -1.93
CA GLU A 50 4.57 26.73 -1.46
C GLU A 50 5.38 25.44 -1.35
N GLN A 51 6.70 25.58 -1.56
CA GLN A 51 7.61 24.45 -1.61
C GLN A 51 7.59 23.63 -0.31
N LEU A 52 7.47 24.27 0.85
CA LEU A 52 7.36 23.60 2.15
C LEU A 52 6.12 22.70 2.25
N ALA A 53 4.97 23.14 1.70
CA ALA A 53 3.78 22.32 1.68
C ALA A 53 3.97 21.11 0.76
N VAL A 54 4.54 21.32 -0.44
CA VAL A 54 4.86 20.24 -1.39
C VAL A 54 5.81 19.21 -0.78
N GLU A 55 6.86 19.66 -0.07
CA GLU A 55 7.78 18.79 0.65
C GLU A 55 7.06 17.98 1.74
N ALA A 56 6.19 18.62 2.53
CA ALA A 56 5.38 17.91 3.53
C ALA A 56 4.46 16.84 2.91
N PHE A 57 3.81 17.14 1.78
CA PHE A 57 3.01 16.17 1.03
C PHE A 57 3.83 14.97 0.55
N LEU A 58 5.02 15.23 0.00
CA LEU A 58 5.90 14.19 -0.51
C LEU A 58 6.46 13.32 0.61
N TYR A 59 6.98 13.92 1.68
CA TYR A 59 7.56 13.17 2.79
C TYR A 59 6.51 12.34 3.51
N LEU A 60 5.40 12.95 3.93
CA LEU A 60 4.38 12.23 4.68
C LEU A 60 3.64 11.21 3.81
N GLY A 61 3.38 11.55 2.54
CA GLY A 61 2.81 10.62 1.57
C GLY A 61 3.71 9.41 1.35
N PHE A 62 5.03 9.62 1.18
CA PHE A 62 5.99 8.53 0.96
C PHE A 62 6.18 7.64 2.20
N GLU A 63 6.33 8.24 3.38
CA GLU A 63 6.45 7.46 4.63
C GLU A 63 5.19 6.63 4.89
N ALA A 64 4.00 7.21 4.70
CA ALA A 64 2.76 6.49 4.86
C ALA A 64 2.60 5.38 3.80
N ALA A 65 3.04 5.62 2.55
CA ALA A 65 3.08 4.60 1.51
C ALA A 65 4.00 3.42 1.88
N PHE A 66 5.15 3.71 2.49
CA PHE A 66 6.08 2.67 2.93
C PHE A 66 5.52 1.87 4.10
N ALA A 67 4.98 2.55 5.11
CA ALA A 67 4.31 1.91 6.25
C ALA A 67 3.14 1.03 5.78
N GLY A 68 2.31 1.55 4.87
CA GLY A 68 1.21 0.80 4.25
C GLY A 68 1.70 -0.43 3.48
N ALA A 69 2.81 -0.34 2.76
CA ALA A 69 3.41 -1.46 2.04
C ALA A 69 3.81 -2.61 2.99
N ILE A 70 4.43 -2.27 4.12
CA ILE A 70 4.83 -3.23 5.15
C ILE A 70 3.60 -3.93 5.73
N ILE A 71 2.61 -3.16 6.19
CA ILE A 71 1.38 -3.70 6.78
C ILE A 71 0.64 -4.58 5.77
N GLY A 72 0.50 -4.12 4.52
CA GLY A 72 -0.15 -4.87 3.45
C GLY A 72 0.58 -6.18 3.11
N GLY A 73 1.92 -6.18 3.14
CA GLY A 73 2.74 -7.38 2.99
C GLY A 73 2.56 -8.37 4.13
N LEU A 74 2.56 -7.89 5.38
CA LEU A 74 2.33 -8.71 6.57
C LEU A 74 0.94 -9.35 6.55
N LEU A 75 -0.11 -8.58 6.28
CA LEU A 75 -1.48 -9.10 6.20
C LEU A 75 -1.66 -10.13 5.09
N ALA A 76 -1.05 -9.91 3.92
CA ALA A 76 -1.06 -10.89 2.83
C ALA A 76 -0.29 -12.16 3.18
N GLY A 77 0.84 -12.04 3.89
CA GLY A 77 1.60 -13.17 4.42
C GLY A 77 0.82 -13.98 5.46
N LEU A 78 0.22 -13.32 6.44
CA LEU A 78 -0.60 -13.94 7.48
C LEU A 78 -1.85 -14.61 6.91
N SER A 79 -2.55 -13.95 5.99
CA SER A 79 -3.74 -14.52 5.31
C SER A 79 -3.37 -15.79 4.55
N ARG A 80 -2.17 -15.85 3.97
CA ARG A 80 -1.66 -17.05 3.32
C ARG A 80 -1.39 -18.17 4.32
N LEU A 81 -0.73 -17.88 5.45
CA LEU A 81 -0.48 -18.88 6.51
C LEU A 81 -1.79 -19.45 7.06
N ARG A 82 -2.79 -18.59 7.28
CA ARG A 82 -4.12 -19.00 7.73
C ARG A 82 -4.80 -19.95 6.75
N ASN A 83 -4.72 -19.68 5.45
CA ASN A 83 -5.35 -20.50 4.41
C ASN A 83 -4.53 -21.74 4.01
N THR A 84 -3.34 -21.94 4.59
CA THR A 84 -2.50 -23.13 4.34
C THR A 84 -2.60 -24.16 5.47
N ARG A 85 -3.19 -23.80 6.61
CA ARG A 85 -3.64 -24.75 7.64
C ARG A 85 -5.04 -25.25 7.30
#